data_AF-A0A964ZDP3-F1
#
_entry.id   AF-A0A964ZDP3-F1
#
_cell.length_a   1.000
_cell.length_b   1.000
_cell.length_c   1.000
_cell.angle_alpha   90.00
_cell.angle_beta   90.00
_cell.angle_gamma   90.00
#
_symmetry.space_group_name_H-M   'P 1'
#
loop_
_entity.id
_entity.type
_entity.pdbx_description
1 polymer ?
#
loop_
_entity_poly.entity_id
_entity_poly.type
_entity_poly.pdbx_seq_one_letter_code
_entity_poly.pdbx_strand_id
1 'polypeptide(L)'
;MGRSRDEDDVVTEIKGRSVTVFWGGSAFQPSQWGSARLTVTPTHLIESTKFFITSRETTIPLEQISGVTLLSTGNPFMLILTPLCGLGLLLFLLFRIRYVVVYAPNTVAVIAVTGKEDAARDFIDELLAEIGRAKKKSSGGSSAPAAPTLSTPSRPPSDPAPERVTSAPAKTPTPKPVRCPECDKEYRIPAGSGGKKFRCQSCQAVIDVPADF
;
A
#
# COMPACT_ATOMS: atom_id res chain seq x y z
N MET A 1 24.52 19.90 -10.91
CA MET A 1 23.33 19.03 -10.79
C MET A 1 23.72 17.65 -11.29
N GLY A 2 24.16 16.76 -10.40
CA GLY A 2 24.48 15.39 -10.76
C GLY A 2 23.17 14.60 -10.93
N ARG A 3 22.96 14.00 -12.10
CA ARG A 3 21.96 12.94 -12.23
C ARG A 3 22.37 11.82 -11.27
N SER A 4 21.50 11.53 -10.31
CA SER A 4 21.67 10.42 -9.38
C SER A 4 21.82 9.14 -10.19
N ARG A 5 22.87 8.38 -9.88
CA ARG A 5 23.29 7.13 -10.53
C ARG A 5 22.24 6.00 -10.45
N ASP A 6 21.10 6.27 -9.81
CA ASP A 6 19.98 5.36 -9.61
C ASP A 6 19.01 5.30 -10.82
N GLU A 7 19.14 6.18 -11.83
CA GLU A 7 18.33 6.09 -13.06
C GLU A 7 18.74 4.92 -13.98
N ASP A 8 19.95 4.35 -13.80
CA ASP A 8 20.51 3.36 -14.75
C ASP A 8 19.95 1.93 -14.57
N ASP A 9 19.19 1.64 -13.50
CA ASP A 9 18.68 0.30 -13.19
C ASP A 9 17.17 0.13 -13.43
N VAL A 10 16.54 1.02 -14.20
CA VAL A 10 15.12 0.88 -14.56
C VAL A 10 14.96 -0.15 -15.66
N VAL A 11 14.36 -1.29 -15.33
CA VAL A 11 14.03 -2.34 -16.31
C VAL A 11 12.84 -1.90 -17.15
N THR A 12 11.74 -1.54 -16.48
CA THR A 12 10.51 -1.12 -17.14
C THR A 12 9.70 -0.18 -16.28
N GLU A 13 8.89 0.65 -16.93
CA GLU A 13 8.11 1.69 -16.27
C GLU A 13 6.73 1.81 -16.92
N ILE A 14 5.71 1.94 -16.07
CA ILE A 14 4.37 2.32 -16.53
C ILE A 14 3.85 3.52 -15.73
N LYS A 15 3.31 4.51 -16.45
CA LYS A 15 2.66 5.70 -15.90
C LYS A 15 1.15 5.55 -15.97
N GLY A 16 0.48 6.15 -14.99
CA GLY A 16 -0.97 6.11 -14.89
C GLY A 16 -1.51 7.11 -13.89
N ARG A 17 -2.78 6.94 -13.54
CA ARG A 17 -3.43 7.71 -12.47
C ARG A 17 -3.31 6.97 -11.15
N SER A 18 -3.16 7.74 -10.08
CA SER A 18 -3.22 7.18 -8.73
C SER A 18 -4.61 6.64 -8.45
N VAL A 19 -4.67 5.56 -7.66
CA VAL A 19 -5.92 4.88 -7.34
C VAL A 19 -6.08 4.87 -5.84
N THR A 20 -7.22 5.34 -5.37
CA THR A 20 -7.59 5.19 -3.97
C THR A 20 -8.30 3.85 -3.80
N VAL A 21 -7.73 3.03 -2.92
CA VAL A 21 -8.30 1.74 -2.55
C VAL A 21 -9.29 1.99 -1.41
N PHE A 22 -10.58 1.80 -1.68
CA PHE A 22 -11.65 1.96 -0.70
C PHE A 22 -12.11 0.58 -0.18
N TRP A 23 -12.75 0.59 1.00
CA TRP A 23 -13.42 -0.59 1.58
C TRP A 23 -12.54 -1.84 1.70
N GLY A 24 -11.31 -1.69 2.18
CA GLY A 24 -10.43 -2.85 2.44
C GLY A 24 -9.98 -3.61 1.19
N GLY A 25 -9.95 -2.96 0.02
CA GLY A 25 -9.47 -3.60 -1.21
C GLY A 25 -10.56 -3.94 -2.22
N SER A 26 -11.84 -3.78 -1.85
CA SER A 26 -12.95 -4.19 -2.72
C SER A 26 -13.33 -3.16 -3.80
N ALA A 27 -12.94 -1.89 -3.64
CA ALA A 27 -13.28 -0.84 -4.59
C ALA A 27 -12.05 0.00 -4.97
N PHE A 28 -11.87 0.22 -6.27
CA PHE A 28 -10.80 1.03 -6.83
C PHE A 28 -11.41 2.26 -7.49
N GLN A 29 -11.10 3.44 -6.96
CA GLN A 29 -11.49 4.68 -7.59
C GLN A 29 -10.24 5.39 -8.09
N PRO A 30 -10.13 5.66 -9.40
CA PRO A 30 -9.03 6.47 -9.90
C PRO A 30 -9.19 7.88 -9.34
N SER A 31 -8.12 8.42 -8.80
CA SER A 31 -8.12 9.79 -8.34
C SER A 31 -8.35 10.71 -9.56
N GLN A 32 -9.17 11.74 -9.37
CA GLN A 32 -9.35 12.77 -10.40
C GLN A 32 -8.08 13.64 -10.54
N TRP A 33 -7.22 13.64 -9.54
CA TRP A 33 -5.98 14.41 -9.51
C TRP A 33 -4.78 13.59 -9.09
N GLY A 34 -3.65 13.87 -9.71
CA GLY A 34 -2.39 13.20 -9.46
C GLY A 34 -2.01 12.16 -10.51
N SER A 35 -0.77 11.73 -10.42
CA SER A 35 -0.16 10.75 -11.30
C SER A 35 0.50 9.68 -10.45
N ALA A 36 0.41 8.43 -10.88
CA ALA A 36 1.19 7.33 -10.32
C ALA A 36 2.15 6.81 -11.38
N ARG A 37 3.26 6.26 -10.93
CA ARG A 37 4.29 5.61 -11.74
C ARG A 37 4.69 4.33 -11.02
N LEU A 38 4.64 3.21 -11.72
CA LEU A 38 5.28 1.97 -11.27
C LEU A 38 6.57 1.78 -12.05
N THR A 39 7.67 1.66 -11.32
CA THR A 39 9.01 1.44 -11.88
C THR A 39 9.52 0.11 -11.37
N VAL A 40 9.88 -0.79 -12.28
CA VAL A 40 10.47 -2.09 -11.96
C VAL A 40 11.99 -1.96 -12.01
N THR A 41 12.63 -2.30 -10.90
CA THR A 41 14.08 -2.47 -10.81
C THR A 41 14.39 -3.96 -10.63
N PRO A 42 15.65 -4.42 -10.76
CA PRO A 42 16.00 -5.83 -10.61
C PRO A 42 15.69 -6.43 -9.23
N THR A 43 15.44 -5.60 -8.21
CA THR A 43 15.25 -6.04 -6.82
C THR A 43 13.93 -5.56 -6.21
N HIS A 44 13.41 -4.42 -6.67
CA HIS A 44 12.23 -3.79 -6.12
C HIS A 44 11.27 -3.27 -7.20
N LEU A 45 9.99 -3.24 -6.86
CA LEU A 45 8.97 -2.45 -7.53
C LEU A 45 8.78 -1.15 -6.76
N ILE A 46 8.99 -0.01 -7.40
CA ILE A 46 8.84 1.32 -6.80
C ILE A 46 7.55 1.95 -7.34
N GLU A 47 6.61 2.20 -6.44
CA GLU A 47 5.41 3.00 -6.72
C GLU A 47 5.64 4.44 -6.28
N SER A 48 5.73 5.35 -7.26
CA SER A 48 5.78 6.79 -7.01
C SER A 48 4.43 7.41 -7.35
N THR A 49 3.71 7.84 -6.33
CA THR A 49 2.40 8.48 -6.45
C THR A 49 2.50 9.95 -6.05
N LYS A 50 2.17 10.85 -6.97
CA LYS A 50 2.20 12.30 -6.76
C LYS A 50 0.78 12.87 -6.81
N PHE A 51 0.31 13.34 -5.68
CA PHE A 51 -0.88 14.19 -5.55
C PHE A 51 -0.48 15.67 -5.51
N PHE A 52 -1.46 16.57 -5.61
CA PHE A 52 -1.20 18.02 -5.70
C PHE A 52 -0.37 18.56 -4.51
N ILE A 53 -0.52 17.97 -3.33
CA ILE A 53 0.12 18.42 -2.08
C ILE A 53 1.06 17.37 -1.50
N THR A 54 0.85 16.09 -1.80
CA THR A 54 1.58 14.98 -1.18
C THR A 54 2.23 14.09 -2.24
N SER A 55 3.47 13.68 -1.98
CA SER A 55 4.15 12.63 -2.73
C SER A 55 4.31 11.42 -1.82
N ARG A 56 4.00 10.24 -2.35
CA ARG A 56 4.19 8.96 -1.68
C ARG A 56 5.05 8.09 -2.56
N GLU A 57 6.10 7.52 -1.99
CA GLU A 57 6.94 6.51 -2.62
C GLU A 57 6.84 5.23 -1.80
N THR A 58 6.50 4.12 -2.46
CA THR A 58 6.37 2.82 -1.82
C THR A 58 7.25 1.82 -2.55
N THR A 59 8.20 1.22 -1.83
CA THR A 59 9.13 0.23 -2.38
C THR A 59 8.71 -1.16 -1.95
N ILE A 60 8.49 -2.05 -2.91
CA ILE A 60 8.03 -3.42 -2.69
C ILE A 60 9.11 -4.37 -3.21
N PRO A 61 9.76 -5.19 -2.35
CA PRO A 61 10.72 -6.19 -2.82
C PRO A 61 10.05 -7.19 -3.77
N LEU A 62 10.68 -7.51 -4.90
CA LEU A 62 10.09 -8.40 -5.90
C LEU A 62 9.82 -9.81 -5.36
N GLU A 63 10.61 -10.26 -4.38
CA GLU A 63 10.42 -11.54 -3.69
C GLU A 63 9.12 -11.61 -2.87
N GLN A 64 8.62 -10.45 -2.39
CA GLN A 64 7.40 -10.36 -1.61
C GLN A 64 6.15 -10.28 -2.49
N ILE A 65 6.29 -10.13 -3.81
CA ILE A 65 5.13 -10.06 -4.71
C ILE A 65 4.49 -11.46 -4.81
N SER A 66 3.24 -11.56 -4.37
CA SER A 66 2.47 -12.80 -4.38
C SER A 66 1.76 -13.01 -5.72
N GLY A 67 1.35 -11.92 -6.38
CA GLY A 67 0.70 -11.99 -7.69
C GLY A 67 0.51 -10.61 -8.33
N VAL A 68 0.26 -10.63 -9.63
CA VAL A 68 -0.05 -9.44 -10.43
C VAL A 68 -1.31 -9.73 -11.24
N THR A 69 -2.22 -8.77 -11.32
CA THR A 69 -3.48 -8.95 -12.06
C THR A 69 -3.86 -7.67 -12.80
N LEU A 70 -4.29 -7.82 -14.06
CA LEU A 70 -4.88 -6.75 -14.85
C LEU A 70 -6.39 -6.79 -14.69
N LEU A 71 -6.97 -5.77 -14.06
CA LEU A 71 -8.41 -5.61 -13.95
C LEU A 71 -8.90 -4.59 -14.99
N SER A 72 -9.96 -4.93 -15.71
CA SER A 72 -10.62 -4.02 -16.64
C SER A 72 -12.04 -3.77 -16.15
N THR A 73 -12.35 -2.53 -15.77
CA THR A 73 -13.65 -2.16 -15.23
C THR A 73 -14.21 -0.98 -16.02
N GLY A 74 -15.50 -0.98 -16.34
CA GLY A 74 -16.15 0.22 -16.86
C GLY A 74 -16.24 1.30 -15.79
N ASN A 75 -16.17 2.57 -16.16
CA ASN A 75 -16.28 3.67 -15.20
C ASN A 75 -17.70 3.73 -14.60
N PRO A 76 -17.90 3.41 -13.30
CA PRO A 76 -19.23 3.36 -12.72
C PRO A 76 -19.97 4.70 -12.75
N PHE A 77 -19.25 5.83 -12.78
CA PHE A 77 -19.87 7.15 -12.93
C PHE A 77 -20.64 7.30 -14.25
N MET A 78 -20.23 6.60 -15.32
CA MET A 78 -20.95 6.64 -16.59
C MET A 78 -22.34 6.00 -16.49
N LEU A 79 -22.54 5.07 -15.55
CA LEU A 79 -23.86 4.46 -15.34
C LEU A 79 -24.89 5.46 -14.80
N ILE A 80 -24.47 6.53 -14.13
CA ILE A 80 -25.37 7.59 -13.64
C ILE A 80 -26.03 8.35 -14.80
N LEU A 81 -25.39 8.42 -15.97
CA LEU A 81 -25.92 9.05 -17.17
C LEU A 81 -26.85 8.15 -17.99
N THR A 82 -27.00 6.88 -17.60
CA THR A 82 -27.85 5.90 -18.31
C THR A 82 -29.31 6.35 -18.47
N PRO A 83 -30.02 6.89 -17.46
CA PRO A 83 -31.43 7.24 -17.61
C PRO A 83 -31.67 8.39 -18.60
N LEU A 84 -30.63 9.15 -18.96
CA LEU A 84 -30.81 10.33 -19.81
C LEU A 84 -30.99 10.01 -21.31
N CYS A 85 -30.62 8.80 -21.77
CA CYS A 85 -30.82 8.31 -23.16
C CYS A 85 -30.19 6.92 -23.44
N GLY A 86 -29.84 6.12 -22.42
CA GLY A 86 -29.00 4.92 -22.60
C GLY A 86 -27.53 5.21 -22.94
N LEU A 87 -27.19 6.49 -23.18
CA LEU A 87 -25.84 6.96 -23.47
C LEU A 87 -24.85 6.58 -22.36
N GLY A 88 -25.28 6.59 -21.10
CA GLY A 88 -24.43 6.16 -19.98
C GLY A 88 -23.94 4.71 -20.09
N LEU A 89 -24.78 3.78 -20.56
CA LEU A 89 -24.38 2.39 -20.80
C LEU A 89 -23.36 2.31 -21.95
N LEU A 90 -23.59 3.04 -23.03
CA LEU A 90 -22.67 3.10 -24.17
C LEU A 90 -21.31 3.67 -23.72
N LEU A 91 -21.31 4.79 -22.98
CA LEU A 91 -20.10 5.40 -22.43
C LEU A 91 -19.42 4.46 -21.41
N PHE A 92 -20.16 3.73 -20.59
CA PHE A 92 -19.59 2.74 -19.66
C PHE A 92 -18.82 1.63 -20.40
N LEU A 93 -19.34 1.18 -21.55
CA LEU A 93 -18.69 0.15 -22.38
C LEU A 93 -17.48 0.69 -23.15
N LEU A 94 -17.52 1.96 -23.57
CA LEU A 94 -16.44 2.62 -24.31
C LEU A 94 -15.29 3.11 -23.40
N PHE A 95 -15.62 3.67 -22.23
CA PHE A 95 -14.66 4.19 -21.27
C PHE A 95 -14.31 3.15 -20.22
N ARG A 96 -13.58 2.12 -20.67
CA ARG A 96 -12.97 1.12 -19.78
C ARG A 96 -11.71 1.68 -19.13
N ILE A 97 -11.67 1.60 -17.82
CA ILE A 97 -10.48 1.92 -17.01
C ILE A 97 -9.78 0.61 -16.70
N ARG A 98 -8.48 0.59 -16.94
CA ARG A 98 -7.63 -0.58 -16.69
C ARG A 98 -6.78 -0.33 -15.46
N TYR A 99 -6.67 -1.34 -14.61
CA TYR A 99 -5.92 -1.29 -13.37
C TYR A 99 -4.89 -2.40 -13.36
N VAL A 100 -3.64 -2.05 -13.12
CA VAL A 100 -2.60 -3.04 -12.79
C VAL A 100 -2.54 -3.10 -11.28
N VAL A 101 -2.86 -4.28 -10.74
CA VAL A 101 -2.88 -4.56 -9.30
C VAL A 101 -1.72 -5.49 -8.98
N VAL A 102 -0.84 -5.06 -8.10
CA VAL A 102 0.27 -5.86 -7.58
C VAL A 102 -0.01 -6.19 -6.12
N TYR A 103 -0.10 -7.48 -5.82
CA TYR A 103 -0.35 -7.98 -4.49
C TYR A 103 0.97 -8.33 -3.78
N ALA A 104 1.13 -7.83 -2.56
CA ALA A 104 2.18 -8.23 -1.62
C ALA A 104 1.54 -8.47 -0.22
N PRO A 105 2.18 -9.25 0.67
CA PRO A 105 1.61 -9.66 1.96
C PRO A 105 1.03 -8.53 2.81
N ASN A 106 1.71 -7.37 2.81
CA ASN A 106 1.37 -6.23 3.66
C ASN A 106 0.95 -4.98 2.87
N THR A 107 0.90 -5.05 1.54
CA THR A 107 0.61 -3.88 0.71
C THR A 107 0.04 -4.30 -0.64
N VAL A 108 -0.83 -3.46 -1.19
CA VAL A 108 -1.37 -3.61 -2.54
C VAL A 108 -1.06 -2.33 -3.29
N ALA A 109 -0.25 -2.43 -4.35
CA ALA A 109 0.03 -1.33 -5.25
C ALA A 109 -0.95 -1.38 -6.41
N VAL A 110 -1.63 -0.27 -6.67
CA VAL A 110 -2.64 -0.18 -7.73
C VAL A 110 -2.43 1.08 -8.55
N ILE A 111 -2.32 0.91 -9.85
CA ILE A 111 -2.24 2.02 -10.80
C ILE A 111 -3.33 1.89 -11.87
N ALA A 112 -4.01 2.99 -12.16
CA ALA A 112 -4.95 3.05 -13.27
C ALA A 112 -4.20 3.44 -14.53
N VAL A 113 -4.00 2.49 -15.45
CA VAL A 113 -3.24 2.70 -16.67
C VAL A 113 -4.10 3.45 -17.69
N THR A 114 -3.57 4.58 -18.16
CA THR A 114 -4.16 5.34 -19.26
C THR A 114 -3.42 4.99 -20.55
N GLY A 115 -4.07 4.33 -21.51
CA GLY A 115 -3.44 4.03 -22.80
C GLY A 115 -3.91 2.72 -23.43
N LYS A 116 -3.05 2.17 -24.31
CA LYS A 116 -3.26 0.87 -24.96
C LYS A 116 -3.15 -0.26 -23.94
N GLU A 117 -3.97 -1.29 -24.13
CA GLU A 117 -3.96 -2.49 -23.26
C GLU A 117 -2.63 -3.23 -23.33
N ASP A 118 -2.04 -3.25 -24.52
CA ASP A 118 -0.82 -3.99 -24.82
C ASP A 118 0.34 -3.51 -23.93
N ALA A 119 0.48 -2.19 -23.74
CA ALA A 119 1.51 -1.64 -22.86
C ALA A 119 1.36 -2.09 -21.39
N ALA A 120 0.13 -2.31 -20.91
CA ALA A 120 -0.09 -2.83 -19.56
C ALA A 120 0.25 -4.32 -19.46
N ARG A 121 -0.03 -5.09 -20.53
CA ARG A 121 0.31 -6.52 -20.60
C ARG A 121 1.82 -6.72 -20.71
N ASP A 122 2.48 -5.98 -21.60
CA ASP A 122 3.94 -6.00 -21.78
C ASP A 122 4.64 -5.70 -20.45
N PHE A 123 4.18 -4.66 -19.73
CA PHE A 123 4.68 -4.33 -18.39
C PHE A 123 4.49 -5.47 -17.38
N ILE A 124 3.33 -6.14 -17.38
CA ILE A 124 3.05 -7.26 -16.47
C ILE A 124 3.96 -8.45 -16.80
N ASP A 125 4.13 -8.78 -18.08
CA ASP A 125 4.96 -9.90 -18.52
C ASP A 125 6.43 -9.67 -18.14
N GLU A 126 6.92 -8.45 -18.31
CA GLU A 126 8.26 -8.05 -17.90
C GLU A 126 8.45 -8.06 -16.37
N LEU A 127 7.46 -7.57 -15.62
CA LEU A 127 7.44 -7.65 -14.16
C LEU A 127 7.46 -9.10 -13.66
N LEU A 128 6.64 -9.99 -14.25
CA LEU A 128 6.61 -11.41 -13.91
C LEU A 128 7.92 -12.11 -14.24
N ALA A 129 8.54 -11.77 -15.38
CA ALA A 129 9.86 -12.28 -15.75
C ALA A 129 10.93 -11.86 -14.72
N GLU A 130 10.91 -10.61 -14.27
CA GLU A 130 11.87 -10.10 -13.28
C GLU A 130 11.63 -10.71 -11.89
N ILE A 131 10.37 -10.91 -11.47
CA ILE A 131 10.03 -11.65 -10.25
C ILE A 131 10.59 -13.09 -10.33
N GLY A 132 10.49 -13.74 -11.49
CA GLY A 132 11.07 -15.06 -11.72
C GLY A 132 12.59 -15.08 -11.58
N ARG A 133 13.29 -14.08 -12.14
CA ARG A 133 14.75 -13.92 -11.99
C ARG A 133 15.15 -13.66 -10.55
N ALA A 134 14.46 -12.77 -9.85
CA ALA A 134 14.70 -12.45 -8.45
C ALA A 134 14.51 -13.69 -7.54
N LYS A 135 13.42 -14.46 -7.74
CA LYS A 135 13.17 -15.72 -7.02
C LYS A 135 14.21 -16.79 -7.32
N LYS A 136 14.69 -16.90 -8.55
CA LYS A 136 15.78 -17.82 -8.91
C LYS A 136 17.10 -17.42 -8.22
N LYS A 137 17.39 -16.11 -8.13
CA LYS A 137 18.57 -15.59 -7.46
C LYS A 137 18.52 -15.84 -5.95
N SER A 138 17.35 -15.66 -5.31
CA SER A 138 17.18 -15.91 -3.87
C SER A 138 17.19 -17.41 -3.52
N SER A 139 16.56 -18.25 -4.34
CA SER A 139 16.55 -19.72 -4.14
C SER A 139 17.89 -20.39 -4.47
N GLY A 140 18.62 -19.90 -5.50
CA GLY A 140 19.92 -20.42 -5.91
C GLY A 140 21.11 -19.97 -5.05
N GLY A 141 20.90 -19.03 -4.11
CA GLY A 141 21.94 -18.46 -3.25
C GLY A 141 22.18 -19.19 -1.93
N SER A 142 21.35 -20.19 -1.57
CA SER A 142 21.49 -20.92 -0.29
C SER A 142 22.49 -22.08 -0.37
N SER A 143 23.59 -21.87 -1.08
CA SER A 143 24.81 -22.68 -1.00
C SER A 143 25.96 -21.75 -0.64
N ALA A 144 25.85 -21.06 0.50
CA ALA A 144 27.02 -20.51 1.15
C ALA A 144 27.77 -21.66 1.82
N PRO A 145 29.06 -21.89 1.48
CA PRO A 145 29.90 -22.81 2.22
C PRO A 145 30.04 -22.29 3.65
N ALA A 146 29.95 -23.19 4.62
CA ALA A 146 30.28 -22.90 6.01
C ALA A 146 31.67 -22.26 6.08
N ALA A 147 31.73 -20.99 6.47
CA ALA A 147 32.98 -20.31 6.82
C ALA A 147 32.71 -19.32 7.96
N PRO A 148 33.73 -19.07 8.81
CA PRO A 148 33.57 -19.01 10.26
C PRO A 148 33.17 -17.64 10.77
N THR A 149 32.58 -17.67 11.97
CA THR A 149 32.44 -16.56 12.92
C THR A 149 33.69 -15.67 12.92
N LEU A 150 33.60 -14.39 12.53
CA LEU A 150 34.52 -13.37 13.02
C LEU A 150 33.98 -11.93 12.87
N SER A 151 33.90 -11.27 14.03
CA SER A 151 34.16 -9.86 14.30
C SER A 151 33.18 -8.77 13.82
N THR A 152 32.33 -8.38 14.77
CA THR A 152 31.71 -7.06 14.92
C THR A 152 32.69 -5.90 14.67
N PRO A 153 32.41 -5.00 13.71
CA PRO A 153 33.11 -3.73 13.59
C PRO A 153 32.57 -2.72 14.61
N SER A 154 33.45 -2.21 15.47
CA SER A 154 33.20 -1.06 16.34
C SER A 154 32.72 0.14 15.55
N ARG A 155 31.56 0.67 15.95
CA ARG A 155 30.94 1.89 15.42
C ARG A 155 31.71 3.13 15.92
N PRO A 156 32.12 4.07 15.05
CA PRO A 156 32.74 5.33 15.44
C PRO A 156 31.73 6.29 16.11
N PRO A 157 32.24 7.26 16.92
CA PRO A 157 31.42 8.18 17.72
C PRO A 157 30.58 9.12 16.84
N SER A 158 29.39 9.40 17.34
CA SER A 158 28.30 10.09 16.66
C SER A 158 28.48 11.61 16.72
N ASP A 159 28.32 12.29 15.59
CA ASP A 159 28.10 13.74 15.54
C ASP A 159 26.78 14.13 16.24
N PRO A 160 26.70 15.33 16.84
CA PRO A 160 25.57 15.76 17.65
C PRO A 160 24.30 15.94 16.81
N ALA A 161 23.24 15.25 17.23
CA ALA A 161 21.90 15.38 16.68
C ALA A 161 21.32 16.79 16.92
N PRO A 162 20.51 17.34 15.99
CA PRO A 162 19.80 18.57 16.22
C PRO A 162 18.85 18.44 17.41
N GLU A 163 18.86 19.47 18.23
CA GLU A 163 18.17 19.62 19.51
C GLU A 163 16.67 19.34 19.37
N ARG A 164 16.27 18.11 19.70
CA ARG A 164 14.87 17.71 19.78
C ARG A 164 14.28 18.34 21.04
N VAL A 165 13.43 19.34 20.85
CA VAL A 165 12.59 19.95 21.89
C VAL A 165 11.88 18.82 22.66
N THR A 166 12.42 18.50 23.82
CA THR A 166 11.92 17.47 24.71
C THR A 166 10.78 18.09 25.49
N SER A 167 9.56 17.98 24.96
CA SER A 167 8.36 18.23 25.73
C SER A 167 8.33 17.24 26.89
N ALA A 168 8.26 17.76 28.10
CA ALA A 168 8.16 16.96 29.32
C ALA A 168 7.04 15.90 29.21
N PRO A 169 7.25 14.67 29.71
CA PRO A 169 6.22 13.63 29.66
C PRO A 169 5.05 14.04 30.55
N ALA A 170 3.95 14.45 29.91
CA ALA A 170 2.66 14.57 30.56
C ALA A 170 2.24 13.17 31.04
N LYS A 171 1.98 13.02 32.35
CA LYS A 171 1.46 11.79 32.97
C LYS A 171 0.30 11.26 32.14
N THR A 172 0.55 10.21 31.37
CA THR A 172 -0.49 9.55 30.58
C THR A 172 -1.32 8.70 31.55
N PRO A 173 -2.64 8.92 31.65
CA PRO A 173 -3.49 8.09 32.50
C PRO A 173 -3.42 6.64 32.03
N THR A 174 -3.17 5.73 32.97
CA THR A 174 -3.04 4.30 32.70
C THR A 174 -4.37 3.76 32.17
N PRO A 175 -4.40 3.15 30.97
CA PRO A 175 -5.65 2.67 30.38
C PRO A 175 -6.24 1.53 31.21
N LYS A 176 -7.48 1.71 31.67
CA LYS A 176 -8.22 0.71 32.44
C LYS A 176 -8.82 -0.33 31.46
N PRO A 177 -8.85 -1.62 31.81
CA PRO A 177 -9.50 -2.62 30.97
C PRO A 177 -11.04 -2.58 31.10
N VAL A 178 -11.74 -2.80 29.99
CA VAL A 178 -13.21 -2.98 29.94
C VAL A 178 -13.53 -4.42 29.56
N ARG A 179 -14.47 -5.05 30.26
CA ARG A 179 -14.95 -6.41 29.95
C ARG A 179 -16.29 -6.37 29.24
N CYS A 180 -16.47 -7.27 28.28
CA CYS A 180 -17.76 -7.45 27.60
C CYS A 180 -18.74 -8.23 28.51
N PRO A 181 -19.97 -7.73 28.72
CA PRO A 181 -20.95 -8.41 29.59
C PRO A 181 -21.46 -9.74 29.03
N GLU A 182 -21.39 -9.94 27.70
CA GLU A 182 -21.93 -11.14 27.04
C GLU A 182 -20.91 -12.28 26.92
N CYS A 183 -19.62 -11.96 26.76
CA CYS A 183 -18.58 -12.97 26.48
C CYS A 183 -17.33 -12.88 27.36
N ASP A 184 -17.33 -11.96 28.32
CA ASP A 184 -16.28 -11.73 29.33
C ASP A 184 -14.87 -11.46 28.79
N LYS A 185 -14.75 -11.15 27.48
CA LYS A 185 -13.47 -10.75 26.89
C LYS A 185 -13.07 -9.34 27.32
N GLU A 186 -11.79 -9.20 27.62
CA GLU A 186 -11.19 -7.96 28.08
C GLU A 186 -10.62 -7.14 26.91
N TYR A 187 -10.95 -5.86 26.86
CA TYR A 187 -10.53 -4.91 25.84
C TYR A 187 -9.84 -3.70 26.48
N ARG A 188 -8.75 -3.23 25.86
CA ARG A 188 -8.09 -1.97 26.21
C ARG A 188 -8.64 -0.85 25.34
N ILE A 189 -9.32 0.11 25.97
CA ILE A 189 -9.90 1.27 25.30
C ILE A 189 -8.96 2.48 25.50
N PRO A 190 -8.65 3.26 24.46
CA PRO A 190 -7.85 4.47 24.60
C PRO A 190 -8.60 5.54 25.42
N ALA A 191 -7.86 6.27 26.24
CA ALA A 191 -8.38 7.37 27.06
C ALA A 191 -9.12 8.41 26.18
N GLY A 192 -10.26 8.92 26.66
CA GLY A 192 -11.11 9.86 25.92
C GLY A 192 -12.20 9.21 25.05
N SER A 193 -12.44 7.91 25.25
CA SER A 193 -13.57 7.19 24.64
C SER A 193 -14.76 7.02 25.59
N GLY A 194 -14.69 7.60 26.81
CA GLY A 194 -15.81 7.61 27.76
C GLY A 194 -17.10 8.12 27.14
N GLY A 195 -18.22 7.45 27.44
CA GLY A 195 -19.55 7.78 26.92
C GLY A 195 -19.82 7.34 25.47
N LYS A 196 -18.86 6.72 24.78
CA LYS A 196 -19.08 6.16 23.43
C LYS A 196 -19.52 4.71 23.49
N LYS A 197 -20.28 4.29 22.48
CA LYS A 197 -20.68 2.89 22.30
C LYS A 197 -19.62 2.16 21.49
N PHE A 198 -19.18 1.00 21.97
CA PHE A 198 -18.24 0.13 21.26
C PHE A 198 -18.87 -1.23 20.98
N ARG A 199 -18.54 -1.84 19.84
CA ARG A 199 -19.04 -3.16 19.46
C ARG A 199 -17.97 -4.22 19.75
N CYS A 200 -18.32 -5.20 20.59
CA CYS A 200 -17.42 -6.30 20.93
C CYS A 200 -16.96 -7.05 19.67
N GLN A 201 -15.65 -7.24 19.49
CA GLN A 201 -15.12 -7.93 18.32
C GLN A 201 -15.40 -9.45 18.31
N SER A 202 -15.82 -10.02 19.45
CA SER A 202 -16.07 -11.46 19.54
C SER A 202 -17.54 -11.84 19.38
N CYS A 203 -18.45 -11.18 20.11
CA CYS A 203 -19.88 -11.52 20.11
C CYS A 203 -20.75 -10.45 19.44
N GLN A 204 -20.15 -9.35 18.95
CA GLN A 204 -20.84 -8.23 18.31
C GLN A 204 -21.84 -7.45 19.18
N ALA A 205 -21.90 -7.71 20.49
CA ALA A 205 -22.69 -6.95 21.44
C ALA A 205 -22.21 -5.49 21.54
N VAL A 206 -23.14 -4.56 21.73
CA VAL A 206 -22.86 -3.13 21.90
C VAL A 206 -22.68 -2.85 23.39
N ILE A 207 -21.55 -2.28 23.76
CA ILE A 207 -21.15 -1.98 25.15
C ILE A 207 -21.07 -0.47 25.28
N ASP A 208 -21.75 0.08 26.29
CA ASP A 208 -21.65 1.50 26.65
C ASP A 208 -20.44 1.71 27.57
N VAL A 209 -19.47 2.53 27.15
CA VAL A 209 -18.30 2.85 27.99
C VAL A 209 -18.70 3.91 29.03
N PRO A 210 -18.45 3.69 30.34
CA PRO A 210 -18.74 4.68 31.38
C PRO A 210 -18.12 6.05 31.05
N ALA A 211 -18.76 7.14 31.48
CA ALA A 211 -18.26 8.50 31.21
C ALA A 211 -16.91 8.79 31.88
N ASP A 212 -16.57 8.06 32.96
CA ASP A 212 -15.39 8.27 33.79
C ASP A 212 -14.11 7.58 33.24
N PHE A 213 -14.04 7.28 31.94
CA PHE A 213 -13.03 6.43 31.30
C PHE A 213 -12.01 7.17 30.41
#